data_AF-A0A954U782-F1
#
_entry.id   AF-A0A954U782-F1
#
_cell.length_a   1.000
_cell.length_b   1.000
_cell.length_c   1.000
_cell.angle_alpha   90.00
_cell.angle_beta   90.00
_cell.angle_gamma   90.00
#
_symmetry.space_group_name_H-M   'P 1'
#
loop_
_entity.id
_entity.type
_entity.pdbx_description
1 polymer ?
#
loop_
_entity_poly.entity_id
_entity_poly.type
_entity_poly.pdbx_seq_one_letter_code
_entity_poly.pdbx_strand_id
1 'polypeptide(L)'
;RSGILLSFAGRKWRGRALHRLRIGRQLARISRSDEARATGDFCMFVWHRFCGQFHSAARYGHASLERYHNCHSSTQWEQQFLHWAMLGTYWYTNQLRELTRLTFQLRESAHHRSDPMSLFWMHVDTAHWADLVADQPSLARSSLVIASKAIANQSLQSPRFFLWLSRIYQSLYEGNPHQALEILEADWRQLGRAFLMRTNYYRWLALTARICCDLVSLQHQPANSAKLLKDAQRCARDMQRLEEPVFVCYGKAFALAIHAWSVNSVYVSPSRRGGRGQTTSQPAAWESNIAQLHKLGHPLLAFALQWHYSFYAPAQSTELRQQAEAAFREQGCVRPDKLLNMILPLPTQFV
;
A
#
# COMPACT_ATOMS: atom_id res chain seq x y z
N ARG A 1 -3.06 -17.13 18.19
CA ARG A 1 -3.79 -17.30 16.91
C ARG A 1 -5.23 -16.79 16.93
N SER A 2 -6.11 -17.15 17.87
CA SER A 2 -7.53 -16.69 17.87
C SER A 2 -7.72 -15.16 17.85
N GLY A 3 -6.79 -14.40 18.45
CA GLY A 3 -6.77 -12.93 18.35
C GLY A 3 -6.62 -12.39 16.92
N ILE A 4 -5.86 -13.09 16.06
CA ILE A 4 -5.75 -12.74 14.63
C ILE A 4 -7.11 -12.91 13.94
N LEU A 5 -7.80 -14.04 14.15
CA LEU A 5 -9.12 -14.28 13.55
C LEU A 5 -10.12 -13.18 13.94
N LEU A 6 -10.10 -12.76 15.21
CA LEU A 6 -10.91 -11.65 15.69
C LEU A 6 -10.53 -10.30 15.05
N SER A 7 -9.26 -10.10 14.69
CA SER A 7 -8.84 -8.88 13.99
C SER A 7 -9.47 -8.74 12.60
N PHE A 8 -9.76 -9.86 11.92
CA PHE A 8 -10.49 -9.89 10.65
C PHE A 8 -12.00 -9.73 10.79
N ALA A 9 -12.56 -9.99 11.97
CA ALA A 9 -14.00 -9.93 12.23
C ALA A 9 -14.55 -8.49 12.33
N GLY A 10 -13.67 -7.48 12.23
CA GLY A 10 -14.02 -6.06 12.17
C GLY A 10 -13.98 -5.33 13.51
N ARG A 11 -14.35 -4.05 13.48
CA ARG A 11 -14.16 -3.06 14.56
C ARG A 11 -14.54 -3.57 15.95
N LYS A 12 -15.75 -4.09 16.10
CA LYS A 12 -16.31 -4.48 17.41
C LYS A 12 -15.49 -5.54 18.16
N TRP A 13 -14.62 -6.26 17.45
CA TRP A 13 -13.78 -7.31 18.02
C TRP A 13 -12.35 -6.86 18.33
N ARG A 14 -11.94 -5.63 17.98
CA ARG A 14 -10.56 -5.16 18.13
C ARG A 14 -10.03 -5.21 19.56
N GLY A 15 -10.79 -4.71 20.53
CA GLY A 15 -10.38 -4.75 21.93
C GLY A 15 -10.16 -6.17 22.43
N ARG A 16 -11.08 -7.09 22.09
CA ARG A 16 -10.97 -8.52 22.41
C ARG A 16 -9.82 -9.19 21.66
N ALA A 17 -9.59 -8.83 20.40
CA ALA A 17 -8.47 -9.32 19.60
C ALA A 17 -7.14 -8.96 20.27
N LEU A 18 -6.92 -7.67 20.54
CA LEU A 18 -5.69 -7.19 21.17
C LEU A 18 -5.46 -7.79 22.57
N HIS A 19 -6.52 -7.89 23.37
CA HIS A 19 -6.45 -8.54 24.68
C HIS A 19 -5.99 -10.00 24.57
N ARG A 20 -6.60 -10.79 23.68
CA ARG A 20 -6.19 -12.20 23.44
C ARG A 20 -4.78 -12.32 22.89
N LEU A 21 -4.35 -11.40 22.03
CA LEU A 21 -2.98 -11.36 21.51
C LEU A 21 -1.97 -11.12 22.63
N ARG A 22 -2.25 -10.17 23.53
CA ARG A 22 -1.39 -9.86 24.70
C ARG A 22 -1.31 -11.05 25.66
N ILE A 23 -2.44 -11.67 26.01
CA ILE A 23 -2.46 -12.87 26.87
C ILE A 23 -1.68 -14.00 26.21
N GLY A 24 -1.96 -14.30 24.94
CA GLY A 24 -1.26 -15.38 24.23
C GLY A 24 0.25 -15.18 24.20
N ARG A 25 0.71 -13.94 24.01
CA ARG A 25 2.13 -13.61 24.05
C ARG A 25 2.74 -13.74 25.45
N GLN A 26 2.00 -13.39 26.50
CA GLN A 26 2.45 -13.60 27.88
C GLN A 26 2.59 -15.09 28.19
N LEU A 27 1.59 -15.90 27.84
CA LEU A 27 1.64 -17.35 28.01
C LEU A 27 2.80 -17.99 27.24
N ALA A 28 3.04 -17.54 26.01
CA ALA A 28 4.19 -17.99 25.21
C ALA A 28 5.55 -17.67 25.85
N ARG A 29 5.68 -16.56 26.58
CA ARG A 29 6.90 -16.23 27.33
C ARG A 29 7.09 -17.15 28.54
N ILE A 30 5.99 -17.47 29.23
CA ILE A 30 6.01 -18.34 30.42
C ILE A 30 6.35 -19.78 30.03
N SER A 31 5.86 -20.27 28.88
CA SER A 31 6.10 -21.66 28.44
C SER A 31 7.55 -21.96 28.05
N ARG A 32 8.40 -20.95 27.87
CA ARG A 32 9.79 -21.06 27.40
C ARG A 32 9.97 -21.82 26.07
N SER A 33 8.89 -22.04 25.31
CA SER A 33 8.94 -22.63 23.97
C SER A 33 9.25 -21.55 22.93
N ASP A 34 10.31 -21.72 22.16
CA ASP A 34 10.67 -20.76 21.11
C ASP A 34 9.64 -20.71 19.99
N GLU A 35 9.01 -21.83 19.64
CA GLU A 35 7.90 -21.87 18.68
C GLU A 35 6.69 -21.07 19.20
N ALA A 36 6.34 -21.22 20.48
CA ALA A 36 5.26 -20.44 21.09
C ALA A 36 5.59 -18.95 21.09
N ARG A 37 6.83 -18.57 21.42
CA ARG A 37 7.29 -17.17 21.43
C ARG A 37 7.32 -16.57 20.02
N ALA A 38 7.81 -17.32 19.04
CA ALA A 38 7.77 -16.97 17.63
C ALA A 38 6.33 -16.74 17.19
N THR A 39 5.43 -17.67 17.47
CA THR A 39 4.00 -17.54 17.18
C THR A 39 3.37 -16.32 17.86
N GLY A 40 3.75 -16.02 19.10
CA GLY A 40 3.30 -14.84 19.83
C GLY A 40 3.71 -13.53 19.14
N ASP A 41 4.97 -13.42 18.74
CA ASP A 41 5.48 -12.25 18.02
C ASP A 41 4.93 -12.17 16.59
N PHE A 42 4.79 -13.28 15.88
CA PHE A 42 4.08 -13.38 14.59
C PHE A 42 2.66 -12.80 14.68
N CYS A 43 1.89 -13.18 15.71
CA CYS A 43 0.55 -12.67 15.87
C CYS A 43 0.52 -11.14 16.14
N MET A 44 1.52 -10.62 16.85
CA MET A 44 1.67 -9.18 17.05
C MET A 44 2.10 -8.46 15.77
N PHE A 45 2.97 -9.06 14.95
CA PHE A 45 3.33 -8.56 13.63
C PHE A 45 2.07 -8.35 12.78
N VAL A 46 1.21 -9.37 12.66
CA VAL A 46 -0.02 -9.28 11.85
C VAL A 46 -0.93 -8.17 12.35
N TRP A 47 -1.11 -8.06 13.66
CA TRP A 47 -1.90 -6.99 14.28
C TRP A 47 -1.36 -5.60 13.93
N HIS A 48 -0.07 -5.37 14.18
CA HIS A 48 0.56 -4.07 13.92
C HIS A 48 0.50 -3.71 12.43
N ARG A 49 0.73 -4.68 11.53
CA ARG A 49 0.60 -4.49 10.07
C ARG A 49 -0.81 -4.03 9.69
N PHE A 50 -1.85 -4.67 10.22
CA PHE A 50 -3.24 -4.31 9.90
C PHE A 50 -3.67 -2.97 10.49
N CYS A 51 -3.02 -2.53 11.57
CA CYS A 51 -3.16 -1.18 12.09
C CYS A 51 -2.29 -0.13 11.34
N GLY A 52 -1.54 -0.54 10.32
CA GLY A 52 -0.60 0.30 9.58
C GLY A 52 0.66 0.68 10.39
N GLN A 53 0.94 0.04 11.52
CA GLN A 53 2.09 0.37 12.37
C GLN A 53 3.35 -0.39 11.91
N PHE A 54 3.87 -0.05 10.73
CA PHE A 54 4.87 -0.87 10.03
C PHE A 54 6.22 -0.99 10.74
N HIS A 55 6.70 0.05 11.43
CA HIS A 55 7.92 -0.04 12.25
C HIS A 55 7.75 -1.03 13.41
N SER A 56 6.59 -0.98 14.09
CA SER A 56 6.30 -1.94 15.16
C SER A 56 6.12 -3.35 14.59
N ALA A 57 5.43 -3.49 13.46
CA ALA A 57 5.30 -4.76 12.76
C ALA A 57 6.69 -5.33 12.46
N ALA A 58 7.57 -4.59 11.77
CA ALA A 58 8.92 -5.03 11.43
C ALA A 58 9.69 -5.58 12.63
N ARG A 59 9.69 -4.87 13.77
CA ARG A 59 10.33 -5.34 15.01
C ARG A 59 9.80 -6.71 15.46
N TYR A 60 8.48 -6.91 15.47
CA TYR A 60 7.89 -8.20 15.82
C TYR A 60 8.14 -9.28 14.77
N GLY A 61 8.18 -8.90 13.49
CA GLY A 61 8.45 -9.80 12.38
C GLY A 61 9.86 -10.36 12.43
N HIS A 62 10.88 -9.50 12.59
CA HIS A 62 12.27 -9.95 12.76
C HIS A 62 12.43 -10.87 13.97
N ALA A 63 11.91 -10.49 15.14
CA ALA A 63 11.98 -11.32 16.34
C ALA A 63 11.26 -12.68 16.19
N SER A 64 10.21 -12.74 15.36
CA SER A 64 9.53 -13.99 15.05
C SER A 64 10.31 -14.83 14.05
N LEU A 65 10.90 -14.25 13.00
CA LEU A 65 11.71 -14.97 12.01
C LEU A 65 12.97 -15.56 12.65
N GLU A 66 13.66 -14.79 13.48
CA GLU A 66 14.85 -15.24 14.21
C GLU A 66 14.56 -16.49 15.06
N ARG A 67 13.41 -16.51 15.76
CA ARG A 67 13.04 -17.67 16.57
C ARG A 67 12.55 -18.85 15.74
N TYR A 68 11.77 -18.59 14.68
CA TYR A 68 11.34 -19.66 13.79
C TYR A 68 12.51 -20.34 13.07
N HIS A 69 13.60 -19.63 12.80
CA HIS A 69 14.82 -20.20 12.23
C HIS A 69 15.38 -21.35 13.09
N ASN A 70 15.22 -21.25 14.40
CA ASN A 70 15.68 -22.26 15.36
C ASN A 70 14.62 -23.35 15.67
N CYS A 71 13.43 -23.26 15.06
CA CYS A 71 12.33 -24.20 15.29
C CYS A 71 12.26 -25.26 14.16
N HIS A 72 11.79 -26.47 14.49
CA HIS A 72 11.58 -27.55 13.53
C HIS A 72 10.45 -27.23 12.51
N SER A 73 10.34 -28.07 11.48
CA SER A 73 9.60 -27.88 10.21
C SER A 73 8.10 -27.53 10.26
N SER A 74 7.44 -27.53 11.43
CA SER A 74 5.98 -27.25 11.56
C SER A 74 5.57 -25.81 11.22
N THR A 75 6.51 -24.89 11.03
CA THR A 75 6.26 -23.43 10.93
C THR A 75 6.57 -22.84 9.56
N GLN A 76 6.78 -23.66 8.53
CA GLN A 76 7.18 -23.21 7.20
C GLN A 76 6.21 -22.18 6.60
N TRP A 77 4.90 -22.40 6.76
CA TRP A 77 3.90 -21.47 6.25
C TRP A 77 3.99 -20.10 6.94
N GLU A 78 4.09 -20.07 8.28
CA GLU A 78 4.22 -18.81 9.02
C GLU A 78 5.48 -18.05 8.60
N GLN A 79 6.60 -18.74 8.42
CA GLN A 79 7.85 -18.13 7.98
C GLN A 79 7.71 -17.52 6.58
N GLN A 80 7.13 -18.24 5.63
CA GLN A 80 6.94 -17.77 4.26
C GLN A 80 5.98 -16.57 4.20
N PHE A 81 4.84 -16.67 4.87
CA PHE A 81 3.90 -15.57 4.98
C PHE A 81 4.54 -14.35 5.65
N LEU A 82 5.35 -14.57 6.69
CA LEU A 82 6.01 -13.49 7.40
C LEU A 82 7.08 -12.81 6.54
N HIS A 83 7.90 -13.57 5.81
CA HIS A 83 8.83 -13.01 4.82
C HIS A 83 8.11 -12.15 3.79
N TRP A 84 7.04 -12.66 3.17
CA TRP A 84 6.20 -11.89 2.24
C TRP A 84 5.66 -10.60 2.89
N ALA A 85 5.06 -10.73 4.06
CA ALA A 85 4.44 -9.59 4.72
C ALA A 85 5.50 -8.57 5.18
N MET A 86 6.71 -8.99 5.53
CA MET A 86 7.82 -8.08 5.82
C MET A 86 8.17 -7.19 4.62
N LEU A 87 8.08 -7.68 3.38
CA LEU A 87 8.30 -6.87 2.18
C LEU A 87 7.42 -5.61 2.16
N GLY A 88 6.15 -5.73 2.57
CA GLY A 88 5.29 -4.55 2.67
C GLY A 88 5.72 -3.57 3.75
N THR A 89 6.38 -4.01 4.82
CA THR A 89 6.92 -3.06 5.81
C THR A 89 8.03 -2.21 5.20
N TYR A 90 8.90 -2.79 4.36
CA TYR A 90 9.94 -2.04 3.65
C TYR A 90 9.36 -1.06 2.64
N TRP A 91 8.32 -1.45 1.91
CA TRP A 91 7.61 -0.55 1.00
C TRP A 91 7.11 0.70 1.74
N TYR A 92 6.25 0.54 2.74
CA TYR A 92 5.63 1.69 3.41
C TYR A 92 6.62 2.54 4.23
N THR A 93 7.75 1.97 4.63
CA THR A 93 8.83 2.68 5.34
C THR A 93 9.90 3.26 4.40
N ASN A 94 9.66 3.27 3.08
CA ASN A 94 10.61 3.75 2.06
C ASN A 94 11.98 3.06 2.10
N GLN A 95 12.05 1.79 2.50
CA GLN A 95 13.27 0.97 2.43
C GLN A 95 13.28 0.17 1.12
N LEU A 96 13.19 0.87 -0.01
CA LEU A 96 12.94 0.26 -1.32
C LEU A 96 14.10 -0.61 -1.80
N ARG A 97 15.35 -0.26 -1.45
CA ARG A 97 16.53 -1.05 -1.76
C ARG A 97 16.47 -2.43 -1.10
N GLU A 98 16.08 -2.44 0.17
CA GLU A 98 15.95 -3.66 0.95
C GLU A 98 14.78 -4.51 0.46
N LEU A 99 13.67 -3.88 0.06
CA LEU A 99 12.56 -4.54 -0.61
C LEU A 99 13.03 -5.29 -1.87
N THR A 100 13.75 -4.63 -2.78
CA THR A 100 14.26 -5.25 -4.01
C THR A 100 15.24 -6.38 -3.72
N ARG A 101 16.21 -6.14 -2.81
CA ARG A 101 17.23 -7.13 -2.42
C ARG A 101 16.61 -8.40 -1.83
N LEU A 102 15.70 -8.25 -0.86
CA LEU A 102 15.07 -9.40 -0.21
C LEU A 102 14.09 -10.13 -1.11
N THR A 103 13.36 -9.41 -1.97
CA THR A 103 12.45 -10.05 -2.94
C THR A 103 13.22 -11.02 -3.84
N PHE A 104 14.37 -10.61 -4.34
CA PHE A 104 15.24 -11.48 -5.16
C PHE A 104 15.62 -12.76 -4.40
N GLN A 105 16.16 -12.64 -3.20
CA GLN A 105 16.57 -13.79 -2.37
C GLN A 105 15.41 -14.74 -2.05
N LEU A 106 14.24 -14.18 -1.73
CA LEU A 106 13.08 -15.00 -1.37
C LEU A 106 12.46 -15.72 -2.58
N ARG A 107 12.55 -15.14 -3.79
CA ARG A 107 12.11 -15.81 -5.03
C ARG A 107 12.98 -17.00 -5.37
N GLU A 108 14.31 -16.87 -5.27
CA GLU A 108 15.23 -18.01 -5.44
C GLU A 108 14.88 -19.13 -4.46
N SER A 109 14.70 -18.77 -3.18
CA SER A 109 14.30 -19.71 -2.14
C SER A 109 12.93 -20.38 -2.40
N ALA A 110 11.95 -19.64 -2.91
CA ALA A 110 10.62 -20.16 -3.25
C ALA A 110 10.67 -21.13 -4.45
N HIS A 111 11.50 -20.82 -5.45
CA HIS A 111 11.67 -21.68 -6.63
C HIS A 111 12.21 -23.06 -6.25
N HIS A 112 13.22 -23.12 -5.38
CA HIS A 112 13.78 -24.40 -4.91
C HIS A 112 12.78 -25.27 -4.14
N ARG A 113 11.84 -24.67 -3.40
CA ARG A 113 10.88 -25.42 -2.57
C ARG A 113 9.71 -26.02 -3.35
N SER A 114 9.44 -25.54 -4.57
CA SER A 114 8.28 -25.96 -5.38
C SER A 114 6.92 -25.87 -4.65
N ASP A 115 6.80 -24.99 -3.65
CA ASP A 115 5.53 -24.75 -2.93
C ASP A 115 4.69 -23.70 -3.67
N PRO A 116 3.48 -24.03 -4.15
CA PRO A 116 2.63 -23.09 -4.89
C PRO A 116 2.31 -21.81 -4.12
N MET A 117 2.14 -21.87 -2.79
CA MET A 117 1.81 -20.68 -2.01
C MET A 117 3.01 -19.75 -1.83
N SER A 118 4.19 -20.29 -1.58
CA SER A 118 5.45 -19.54 -1.59
C SER A 118 5.66 -18.83 -2.91
N LEU A 119 5.51 -19.56 -4.02
CA LEU A 119 5.63 -19.00 -5.37
C LEU A 119 4.62 -17.87 -5.56
N PHE A 120 3.35 -18.10 -5.20
CA PHE A 120 2.33 -17.05 -5.29
C PHE A 120 2.73 -15.78 -4.52
N TRP A 121 3.05 -15.90 -3.23
CA TRP A 121 3.33 -14.73 -2.39
C TRP A 121 4.57 -13.96 -2.85
N MET A 122 5.60 -14.64 -3.35
CA MET A 122 6.82 -13.99 -3.84
C MET A 122 6.67 -13.27 -5.19
N HIS A 123 5.51 -13.39 -5.83
CA HIS A 123 5.25 -12.81 -7.16
C HIS A 123 4.05 -11.85 -7.19
N VAL A 124 3.49 -11.46 -6.04
CA VAL A 124 2.39 -10.48 -5.93
C VAL A 124 2.68 -9.40 -4.89
N ASP A 125 1.85 -8.36 -4.91
CA ASP A 125 1.84 -7.24 -3.99
C ASP A 125 3.23 -6.59 -3.92
N THR A 126 3.75 -6.33 -2.73
CA THR A 126 5.03 -5.65 -2.55
C THR A 126 6.22 -6.39 -3.17
N ALA A 127 6.17 -7.72 -3.28
CA ALA A 127 7.17 -8.50 -4.01
C ALA A 127 7.11 -8.24 -5.53
N HIS A 128 5.93 -8.01 -6.08
CA HIS A 128 5.76 -7.58 -7.48
C HIS A 128 6.21 -6.12 -7.67
N TRP A 129 5.89 -5.24 -6.73
CA TRP A 129 6.29 -3.83 -6.80
C TRP A 129 7.80 -3.63 -6.73
N ALA A 130 8.54 -4.55 -6.10
CA ALA A 130 9.99 -4.56 -6.08
C ALA A 130 10.63 -4.56 -7.49
N ASP A 131 10.00 -5.26 -8.45
CA ASP A 131 10.44 -5.26 -9.85
C ASP A 131 10.19 -3.88 -10.49
N LEU A 132 9.10 -3.22 -10.13
CA LEU A 132 8.73 -1.88 -10.62
C LEU A 132 9.60 -0.77 -10.00
N VAL A 133 10.03 -0.92 -8.75
CA VAL A 133 11.05 -0.04 -8.14
C VAL A 133 12.33 -0.04 -8.98
N ALA A 134 12.73 -1.21 -9.46
CA ALA A 134 13.90 -1.41 -10.31
C ALA A 134 13.65 -1.09 -11.80
N ASP A 135 12.48 -0.56 -12.18
CA ASP A 135 12.03 -0.34 -13.58
C ASP A 135 12.19 -1.58 -14.47
N GLN A 136 11.77 -2.74 -13.95
CA GLN A 136 11.73 -4.02 -14.68
C GLN A 136 10.28 -4.47 -14.94
N PRO A 137 9.49 -3.74 -15.74
CA PRO A 137 8.07 -4.04 -15.96
C PRO A 137 7.85 -5.40 -16.64
N SER A 138 8.78 -5.86 -17.49
CA SER A 138 8.72 -7.18 -18.11
C SER A 138 8.81 -8.31 -17.07
N LEU A 139 9.75 -8.22 -16.12
CA LEU A 139 9.90 -9.17 -15.02
C LEU A 139 8.65 -9.14 -14.12
N ALA A 140 8.15 -7.94 -13.82
CA ALA A 140 6.92 -7.75 -13.06
C ALA A 140 5.71 -8.45 -13.71
N ARG A 141 5.54 -8.35 -15.04
CA ARG A 141 4.48 -9.08 -15.76
C ARG A 141 4.66 -10.60 -15.67
N SER A 142 5.89 -11.09 -15.87
CA SER A 142 6.20 -12.52 -15.72
C SER A 142 5.87 -13.03 -14.33
N SER A 143 6.15 -12.25 -13.27
CA SER A 143 5.74 -12.56 -11.90
C SER A 143 4.22 -12.75 -11.78
N LEU A 144 3.41 -11.86 -12.36
CA LEU A 144 1.95 -12.02 -12.32
C LEU A 144 1.45 -13.27 -13.06
N VAL A 145 2.12 -13.68 -14.13
CA VAL A 145 1.83 -14.94 -14.83
C VAL A 145 2.12 -16.14 -13.92
N ILE A 146 3.27 -16.15 -13.24
CA ILE A 146 3.65 -17.22 -12.29
C ILE A 146 2.63 -17.28 -11.16
N ALA A 147 2.32 -16.14 -10.54
CA ALA A 147 1.33 -16.06 -9.46
C ALA A 147 -0.04 -16.55 -9.90
N SER A 148 -0.51 -16.15 -11.09
CA SER A 148 -1.80 -16.58 -11.61
C SER A 148 -1.88 -18.09 -11.83
N LYS A 149 -0.79 -18.73 -12.29
CA LYS A 149 -0.71 -20.19 -12.43
C LYS A 149 -0.73 -20.88 -11.07
N ALA A 150 0.01 -20.35 -10.08
CA ALA A 150 0.13 -20.93 -8.75
C ALA A 150 -1.22 -21.05 -7.99
N ILE A 151 -2.18 -20.16 -8.28
CA ILE A 151 -3.50 -20.15 -7.61
C ILE A 151 -4.67 -20.54 -8.53
N ALA A 152 -4.40 -21.07 -9.73
CA ALA A 152 -5.45 -21.35 -10.73
C ALA A 152 -6.60 -22.21 -10.17
N ASN A 153 -6.28 -23.15 -9.28
CA ASN A 153 -7.25 -24.07 -8.67
C ASN A 153 -7.66 -23.68 -7.24
N GLN A 154 -7.31 -22.48 -6.77
CA GLN A 154 -7.60 -22.05 -5.40
C GLN A 154 -8.83 -21.14 -5.32
N SER A 155 -9.69 -21.42 -4.35
CA SER A 155 -10.89 -20.63 -4.02
C SER A 155 -10.64 -19.52 -2.98
N LEU A 156 -9.41 -19.41 -2.46
CA LEU A 156 -9.07 -18.47 -1.39
C LEU A 156 -9.22 -17.01 -1.85
N GLN A 157 -9.94 -16.22 -1.07
CA GLN A 157 -10.23 -14.82 -1.42
C GLN A 157 -9.01 -13.90 -1.28
N SER A 158 -8.12 -14.15 -0.31
CA SER A 158 -6.95 -13.29 -0.05
C SER A 158 -5.90 -13.32 -1.18
N PRO A 159 -5.45 -14.49 -1.69
CA PRO A 159 -4.59 -14.53 -2.87
C PRO A 159 -5.19 -13.81 -4.07
N ARG A 160 -6.48 -14.04 -4.37
CA ARG A 160 -7.16 -13.35 -5.49
C ARG A 160 -7.15 -11.83 -5.32
N PHE A 161 -7.36 -11.32 -4.11
CA PHE A 161 -7.27 -9.89 -3.82
C PHE A 161 -5.89 -9.31 -4.13
N PHE A 162 -4.80 -9.95 -3.69
CA PHE A 162 -3.46 -9.44 -3.94
C PHE A 162 -3.03 -9.57 -5.41
N LEU A 163 -3.46 -10.62 -6.11
CA LEU A 163 -3.25 -10.72 -7.55
C LEU A 163 -3.99 -9.61 -8.30
N TRP A 164 -5.26 -9.35 -7.96
CA TRP A 164 -6.05 -8.25 -8.51
C TRP A 164 -5.37 -6.90 -8.28
N LEU A 165 -4.93 -6.63 -7.05
CA LEU A 165 -4.25 -5.38 -6.69
C LEU A 165 -2.95 -5.19 -7.49
N SER A 166 -2.16 -6.25 -7.67
CA SER A 166 -0.89 -6.19 -8.39
C SER A 166 -1.08 -5.94 -9.89
N ARG A 167 -2.13 -6.51 -10.49
CA ARG A 167 -2.50 -6.24 -11.89
C ARG A 167 -2.88 -4.79 -12.11
N ILE A 168 -3.65 -4.20 -11.19
CA ILE A 168 -3.98 -2.77 -11.24
C ILE A 168 -2.70 -1.92 -11.21
N TYR A 169 -1.83 -2.16 -10.24
CA TYR A 169 -0.62 -1.35 -10.09
C TYR A 169 0.40 -1.57 -11.21
N GLN A 170 0.48 -2.77 -11.80
CA GLN A 170 1.23 -2.99 -13.05
C GLN A 170 0.75 -2.02 -14.14
N SER A 171 -0.56 -2.00 -14.39
CA SER A 171 -1.14 -1.14 -15.43
C SER A 171 -0.92 0.35 -15.13
N LEU A 172 -1.05 0.78 -13.87
CA LEU A 172 -0.77 2.17 -13.47
C LEU A 172 0.70 2.56 -13.67
N TYR A 173 1.63 1.67 -13.33
CA TYR A 173 3.06 1.90 -13.52
C TYR A 173 3.44 2.00 -15.01
N GLU A 174 2.86 1.14 -15.85
CA GLU A 174 3.09 1.14 -17.30
C GLU A 174 2.39 2.31 -18.02
N GLY A 175 1.61 3.14 -17.32
CA GLY A 175 0.88 4.26 -17.93
C GLY A 175 -0.38 3.82 -18.69
N ASN A 176 -1.00 2.71 -18.29
CA ASN A 176 -2.21 2.14 -18.90
C ASN A 176 -3.45 2.29 -17.98
N PRO A 177 -3.95 3.51 -17.71
CA PRO A 177 -5.03 3.72 -16.73
C PRO A 177 -6.37 3.13 -17.15
N HIS A 178 -6.64 3.02 -18.46
CA HIS A 178 -7.85 2.35 -18.95
C HIS A 178 -7.88 0.88 -18.50
N GLN A 179 -6.79 0.16 -18.75
CA GLN A 179 -6.65 -1.22 -18.33
C GLN A 179 -6.72 -1.36 -16.80
N ALA A 180 -6.11 -0.42 -16.06
CA ALA A 180 -6.19 -0.40 -14.61
C ALA A 180 -7.64 -0.24 -14.10
N LEU A 181 -8.43 0.65 -14.72
CA LEU A 181 -9.86 0.81 -14.41
C LEU A 181 -10.68 -0.42 -14.79
N GLU A 182 -10.45 -1.02 -15.96
CA GLU A 182 -11.16 -2.23 -16.39
C GLU A 182 -10.95 -3.38 -15.39
N ILE A 183 -9.69 -3.63 -15.00
CA ILE A 183 -9.36 -4.65 -13.98
C ILE A 183 -10.04 -4.31 -12.66
N LEU A 184 -10.01 -3.05 -12.26
CA LEU A 184 -10.64 -2.61 -11.03
C LEU A 184 -12.15 -2.86 -11.06
N GLU A 185 -12.85 -2.44 -12.11
CA GLU A 185 -14.30 -2.46 -12.20
C GLU A 185 -14.87 -3.88 -12.35
N ALA A 186 -14.16 -4.76 -13.07
CA ALA A 186 -14.55 -6.15 -13.25
C ALA A 186 -14.78 -6.87 -11.90
N ASP A 187 -13.87 -6.66 -10.94
CA ASP A 187 -13.88 -7.38 -9.66
C ASP A 187 -14.38 -6.54 -8.48
N TRP A 188 -14.52 -5.21 -8.62
CA TRP A 188 -14.84 -4.29 -7.51
C TRP A 188 -16.09 -4.70 -6.72
N ARG A 189 -17.17 -5.05 -7.42
CA ARG A 189 -18.45 -5.42 -6.77
C ARG A 189 -18.33 -6.73 -5.98
N GLN A 190 -17.63 -7.72 -6.54
CA GLN A 190 -17.43 -9.01 -5.88
C GLN A 190 -16.52 -8.85 -4.67
N LEU A 191 -15.40 -8.14 -4.82
CA LEU A 191 -14.46 -7.87 -3.74
C LEU A 191 -15.10 -7.04 -2.63
N GLY A 192 -15.89 -6.02 -2.95
CA GLY A 192 -16.59 -5.20 -1.97
C GLY A 192 -17.55 -5.97 -1.04
N ARG A 193 -18.03 -7.14 -1.47
CA ARG A 193 -18.87 -8.05 -0.67
C ARG A 193 -18.06 -9.13 0.07
N ALA A 194 -16.78 -9.29 -0.24
CA ALA A 194 -15.93 -10.31 0.35
C ALA A 194 -15.70 -10.07 1.85
N PHE A 195 -15.54 -11.15 2.62
CA PHE A 195 -15.34 -11.06 4.07
C PHE A 195 -14.09 -10.25 4.45
N LEU A 196 -13.02 -10.35 3.64
CA LEU A 196 -11.77 -9.60 3.82
C LEU A 196 -11.98 -8.08 3.85
N MET A 197 -12.95 -7.56 3.10
CA MET A 197 -13.29 -6.13 3.07
C MET A 197 -13.94 -5.63 4.35
N ARG A 198 -14.17 -6.49 5.36
CA ARG A 198 -14.53 -6.07 6.72
C ARG A 198 -13.32 -5.55 7.52
N THR A 199 -12.10 -5.85 7.05
CA THR A 199 -10.85 -5.39 7.68
C THR A 199 -10.44 -4.05 7.09
N ASN A 200 -10.15 -3.05 7.94
CA ASN A 200 -9.78 -1.71 7.47
C ASN A 200 -8.51 -1.72 6.59
N TYR A 201 -7.56 -2.63 6.84
CA TYR A 201 -6.37 -2.80 6.01
C TYR A 201 -6.70 -3.09 4.53
N TYR A 202 -7.56 -4.08 4.26
CA TYR A 202 -7.95 -4.42 2.88
C TYR A 202 -8.78 -3.31 2.23
N ARG A 203 -9.67 -2.66 3.01
CA ARG A 203 -10.43 -1.50 2.53
C ARG A 203 -9.51 -0.36 2.13
N TRP A 204 -8.51 -0.06 2.95
CA TRP A 204 -7.50 0.96 2.67
C TRP A 204 -6.77 0.67 1.36
N LEU A 205 -6.25 -0.54 1.17
CA LEU A 205 -5.59 -0.93 -0.09
C LEU A 205 -6.49 -0.76 -1.32
N ALA A 206 -7.73 -1.23 -1.24
CA ALA A 206 -8.68 -1.15 -2.35
C ALA A 206 -9.07 0.31 -2.66
N LEU A 207 -9.29 1.13 -1.63
CA LEU A 207 -9.59 2.55 -1.79
C LEU A 207 -8.41 3.32 -2.37
N THR A 208 -7.18 3.01 -1.95
CA THR A 208 -5.95 3.58 -2.53
C THR A 208 -5.86 3.26 -4.02
N ALA A 209 -6.03 1.99 -4.40
CA ALA A 209 -6.01 1.59 -5.81
C ALA A 209 -7.08 2.31 -6.63
N ARG A 210 -8.31 2.42 -6.11
CA ARG A 210 -9.40 3.16 -6.78
C ARG A 210 -9.04 4.63 -6.99
N ILE A 211 -8.56 5.32 -5.95
CA ILE A 211 -8.18 6.73 -6.06
C ILE A 211 -7.05 6.89 -7.08
N CYS A 212 -6.04 6.02 -7.08
CA CYS A 212 -4.95 6.09 -8.05
C CYS A 212 -5.45 5.88 -9.48
N CYS A 213 -6.30 4.87 -9.72
CA CYS A 213 -6.92 4.67 -11.03
C CYS A 213 -7.73 5.90 -11.48
N ASP A 214 -8.59 6.43 -10.61
CA ASP A 214 -9.43 7.59 -10.92
C ASP A 214 -8.55 8.80 -11.26
N LEU A 215 -7.48 9.05 -10.49
CA LEU A 215 -6.56 10.18 -10.70
C LEU A 215 -5.71 10.07 -11.96
N VAL A 216 -5.09 8.91 -12.24
CA VAL A 216 -4.33 8.73 -13.50
C VAL A 216 -5.28 8.80 -14.69
N SER A 217 -6.53 8.33 -14.56
CA SER A 217 -7.51 8.39 -15.65
C SER A 217 -7.97 9.81 -16.00
N LEU A 218 -7.84 10.78 -15.09
CA LEU A 218 -8.10 12.20 -15.40
C LEU A 218 -7.24 12.69 -16.57
N GLN A 219 -6.04 12.12 -16.73
CA GLN A 219 -5.09 12.50 -17.77
C GLN A 219 -5.57 12.06 -19.17
N HIS A 220 -6.32 10.97 -19.25
CA HIS A 220 -6.72 10.34 -20.52
C HIS A 220 -8.20 10.50 -20.83
N GLN A 221 -9.03 10.86 -19.85
CA GLN A 221 -10.48 10.97 -20.00
C GLN A 221 -11.00 12.34 -19.51
N PRO A 222 -10.60 13.46 -20.15
CA PRO A 222 -10.99 14.79 -19.71
C PRO A 222 -12.51 14.97 -19.65
N ALA A 223 -13.25 14.33 -20.56
CA ALA A 223 -14.73 14.34 -20.58
C ALA A 223 -15.37 13.77 -19.30
N ASN A 224 -14.66 12.87 -18.60
CA ASN A 224 -15.14 12.22 -17.38
C ASN A 224 -14.57 12.84 -16.09
N SER A 225 -13.80 13.94 -16.19
CA SER A 225 -13.02 14.49 -15.07
C SER A 225 -13.86 14.76 -13.82
N ALA A 226 -15.05 15.36 -13.98
CA ALA A 226 -15.93 15.68 -12.86
C ALA A 226 -16.40 14.43 -12.11
N LYS A 227 -16.71 13.35 -12.83
CA LYS A 227 -17.12 12.07 -12.24
C LYS A 227 -15.95 11.41 -11.52
N LEU A 228 -14.79 11.31 -12.17
CA LEU A 228 -13.57 10.70 -11.63
C LEU A 228 -13.11 11.42 -10.35
N LEU A 229 -13.07 12.76 -10.35
CA LEU A 229 -12.74 13.55 -9.16
C LEU A 229 -13.75 13.31 -8.03
N LYS A 230 -15.06 13.27 -8.33
CA LYS A 230 -16.11 13.01 -7.33
C LYS A 230 -15.98 11.62 -6.72
N ASP A 231 -15.68 10.61 -7.53
CA ASP A 231 -15.47 9.23 -7.08
C ASP A 231 -14.20 9.11 -6.21
N ALA A 232 -13.09 9.71 -6.64
CA ALA A 232 -11.86 9.80 -5.84
C ALA A 232 -12.09 10.50 -4.49
N GLN A 233 -12.82 11.62 -4.47
CA GLN A 233 -13.17 12.34 -3.24
C GLN A 233 -14.04 11.49 -2.29
N ARG A 234 -14.99 10.72 -2.84
CA ARG A 234 -15.79 9.78 -2.03
C ARG A 234 -14.88 8.74 -1.39
N CYS A 235 -13.99 8.12 -2.15
CA CYS A 235 -13.05 7.13 -1.63
C CYS A 235 -12.10 7.70 -0.58
N ALA A 236 -11.58 8.92 -0.79
CA ALA A 236 -10.73 9.60 0.19
C ALA A 236 -11.48 9.86 1.51
N ARG A 237 -12.75 10.30 1.44
CA ARG A 237 -13.61 10.45 2.64
C ARG A 237 -13.90 9.13 3.33
N ASP A 238 -14.14 8.07 2.58
CA ASP A 238 -14.33 6.74 3.15
C ASP A 238 -13.06 6.20 3.82
N MET A 239 -11.89 6.55 3.27
CA MET A 239 -10.60 6.25 3.87
C MET A 239 -10.38 7.03 5.19
N GLN A 240 -10.83 8.28 5.27
CA GLN A 240 -10.81 9.07 6.52
C GLN A 240 -11.71 8.51 7.62
N ARG A 241 -12.65 7.62 7.28
CA ARG A 241 -13.50 6.89 8.24
C ARG A 241 -12.85 5.58 8.71
N LEU A 242 -11.68 5.21 8.18
CA LEU A 242 -10.91 4.07 8.67
C LEU A 242 -10.13 4.53 9.92
N GLU A 243 -10.66 4.16 11.09
CA GLU A 243 -10.23 4.64 12.43
C GLU A 243 -8.73 4.60 12.75
N GLU A 244 -7.94 3.80 12.05
CA GLU A 244 -6.49 3.80 12.21
C GLU A 244 -5.91 5.16 11.85
N PRO A 245 -5.14 5.80 12.76
CA PRO A 245 -4.62 7.15 12.55
C PRO A 245 -3.91 7.33 11.20
N VAL A 246 -3.20 6.30 10.73
CA VAL A 246 -2.51 6.38 9.45
C VAL A 246 -3.42 6.25 8.25
N PHE A 247 -4.46 5.41 8.29
CA PHE A 247 -5.41 5.34 7.18
C PHE A 247 -6.21 6.64 7.06
N VAL A 248 -6.55 7.27 8.19
CA VAL A 248 -7.10 8.65 8.18
C VAL A 248 -6.12 9.64 7.54
N CYS A 249 -4.84 9.54 7.88
CA CYS A 249 -3.79 10.40 7.32
C CYS A 249 -3.66 10.23 5.80
N TYR A 250 -3.70 9.00 5.29
CA TYR A 250 -3.74 8.71 3.84
C TYR A 250 -4.98 9.33 3.19
N GLY A 251 -6.16 9.19 3.80
CA GLY A 251 -7.38 9.79 3.27
C GLY A 251 -7.32 11.32 3.21
N LYS A 252 -6.59 11.97 4.13
CA LYS A 252 -6.31 13.41 4.09
C LYS A 252 -5.31 13.77 2.99
N ALA A 253 -4.23 13.00 2.85
CA ALA A 253 -3.25 13.16 1.77
C ALA A 253 -3.91 13.10 0.38
N PHE A 254 -4.75 12.08 0.15
CA PHE A 254 -5.50 11.97 -1.10
C PHE A 254 -6.47 13.13 -1.29
N ALA A 255 -7.16 13.59 -0.24
CA ALA A 255 -8.06 14.75 -0.36
C ALA A 255 -7.31 16.03 -0.76
N LEU A 256 -6.12 16.26 -0.23
CA LEU A 256 -5.24 17.38 -0.61
C LEU A 256 -4.83 17.28 -2.09
N ALA A 257 -4.34 16.11 -2.51
CA ALA A 257 -3.97 15.87 -3.90
C ALA A 257 -5.15 16.08 -4.86
N ILE A 258 -6.31 15.47 -4.57
CA ILE A 258 -7.52 15.62 -5.38
C ILE A 258 -8.00 17.08 -5.44
N HIS A 259 -7.88 17.83 -4.35
CA HIS A 259 -8.18 19.26 -4.35
C HIS A 259 -7.25 20.02 -5.30
N ALA A 260 -5.94 19.77 -5.25
CA ALA A 260 -4.98 20.38 -6.18
C ALA A 260 -5.30 20.04 -7.65
N TRP A 261 -5.68 18.80 -7.95
CA TRP A 261 -6.17 18.40 -9.28
C TRP A 261 -7.40 19.21 -9.71
N SER A 262 -8.36 19.42 -8.81
CA SER A 262 -9.59 20.16 -9.12
C SER A 262 -9.32 21.65 -9.43
N VAL A 263 -8.43 22.30 -8.66
CA VAL A 263 -8.07 23.71 -8.87
C VAL A 263 -7.34 23.90 -10.19
N ASN A 264 -6.41 23.02 -10.54
CA ASN A 264 -5.63 23.12 -11.78
C ASN A 264 -6.48 22.80 -13.03
N SER A 265 -7.53 21.97 -12.90
CA SER A 265 -8.41 21.65 -14.03
C SER A 265 -9.26 22.84 -14.52
N VAL A 266 -9.57 23.80 -13.64
CA VAL A 266 -10.39 24.98 -13.97
C VAL A 266 -9.62 26.02 -14.79
N TYR A 267 -8.28 26.03 -14.71
CA TYR A 267 -7.44 26.99 -15.46
C TYR A 267 -7.35 26.71 -16.97
N VAL A 268 -7.91 25.60 -17.47
CA VAL A 268 -7.91 25.26 -18.90
C VAL A 268 -9.15 25.83 -19.64
N SER A 269 -10.05 26.55 -18.96
CA SER A 269 -11.14 27.32 -19.62
C SER A 269 -11.02 28.82 -19.32
N PRO A 270 -10.48 29.65 -20.25
CA PRO A 270 -10.20 31.07 -20.02
C PRO A 270 -11.42 32.00 -19.84
N SER A 271 -12.66 31.51 -19.88
CA SER A 271 -13.83 32.34 -20.19
C SER A 271 -14.76 32.69 -19.02
N ARG A 272 -14.41 32.45 -17.74
CA ARG A 272 -15.21 32.94 -16.60
C ARG A 272 -14.38 33.66 -15.55
N ARG A 273 -14.00 34.91 -15.88
CA ARG A 273 -13.55 35.91 -14.90
C ARG A 273 -14.74 36.40 -14.09
N GLY A 274 -14.66 36.30 -12.76
CA GLY A 274 -15.55 37.03 -11.85
C GLY A 274 -16.26 36.12 -10.85
N GLY A 275 -15.56 35.70 -9.80
CA GLY A 275 -16.18 34.97 -8.70
C GLY A 275 -15.19 34.68 -7.58
N ARG A 276 -15.27 35.46 -6.52
CA ARG A 276 -14.42 35.43 -5.31
C ARG A 276 -14.33 34.05 -4.66
N GLY A 277 -13.14 33.75 -4.17
CA GLY A 277 -12.90 32.67 -3.20
C GLY A 277 -12.03 31.54 -3.74
N GLN A 278 -10.78 31.84 -4.13
CA GLN A 278 -9.75 30.80 -4.13
C GLN A 278 -9.59 30.32 -2.68
N THR A 279 -10.30 29.25 -2.33
CA THR A 279 -9.94 28.40 -1.20
C THR A 279 -8.64 27.70 -1.59
N THR A 280 -7.53 28.43 -1.55
CA THR A 280 -6.21 27.81 -1.57
C THR A 280 -6.19 26.83 -0.40
N SER A 281 -5.98 25.54 -0.68
CA SER A 281 -5.70 24.60 0.41
C SER A 281 -4.49 25.13 1.15
N GLN A 282 -4.67 25.49 2.41
CA GLN A 282 -3.66 26.22 3.18
C GLN A 282 -2.35 25.40 3.22
N PRO A 283 -1.18 26.00 2.91
CA PRO A 283 0.15 25.37 3.04
C PRO A 283 0.31 24.53 4.32
N ALA A 284 -0.18 25.05 5.44
CA ALA A 284 -0.19 24.38 6.74
C ALA A 284 -0.86 23.00 6.74
N ALA A 285 -1.89 22.78 5.91
CA ALA A 285 -2.56 21.47 5.82
C ALA A 285 -1.68 20.41 5.14
N TRP A 286 -0.90 20.79 4.13
CA TRP A 286 0.06 19.93 3.45
C TRP A 286 1.22 19.57 4.38
N GLU A 287 1.87 20.58 4.94
CA GLU A 287 2.99 20.43 5.88
C GLU A 287 2.59 19.59 7.10
N SER A 288 1.43 19.87 7.70
CA SER A 288 0.92 19.10 8.83
C SER A 288 0.69 17.64 8.47
N ASN A 289 0.16 17.34 7.28
CA ASN A 289 -0.10 15.98 6.85
C ASN A 289 1.19 15.21 6.52
N ILE A 290 2.16 15.85 5.85
CA ILE A 290 3.50 15.32 5.60
C ILE A 290 4.19 14.97 6.92
N ALA A 291 4.23 15.92 7.87
CA ALA A 291 4.83 15.70 9.18
C ALA A 291 4.14 14.56 9.95
N GLN A 292 2.80 14.47 9.87
CA GLN A 292 2.05 13.39 10.51
C GLN A 292 2.35 12.03 9.87
N LEU A 293 2.52 11.94 8.55
CA LEU A 293 2.92 10.70 7.87
C LEU A 293 4.31 10.25 8.30
N HIS A 294 5.28 11.16 8.40
CA HIS A 294 6.60 10.85 8.95
C HIS A 294 6.52 10.36 10.40
N LYS A 295 5.78 11.07 11.26
CA LYS A 295 5.57 10.69 12.66
C LYS A 295 4.94 9.31 12.82
N LEU A 296 4.02 8.94 11.93
CA LEU A 296 3.39 7.63 11.93
C LEU A 296 4.24 6.55 11.26
N GLY A 297 5.38 6.92 10.65
CA GLY A 297 6.31 6.00 10.03
C GLY A 297 5.92 5.55 8.62
N HIS A 298 5.32 6.45 7.82
CA HIS A 298 4.97 6.23 6.42
C HIS A 298 5.68 7.24 5.50
N PRO A 299 7.03 7.31 5.53
CA PRO A 299 7.80 8.26 4.75
C PRO A 299 7.56 8.13 3.23
N LEU A 300 7.23 6.93 2.72
CA LEU A 300 6.98 6.74 1.28
C LEU A 300 5.83 7.66 0.78
N LEU A 301 4.70 7.65 1.48
CA LEU A 301 3.59 8.54 1.12
C LEU A 301 3.92 10.00 1.46
N ALA A 302 4.69 10.26 2.53
CA ALA A 302 5.08 11.61 2.90
C ALA A 302 5.90 12.27 1.77
N PHE A 303 6.88 11.57 1.21
CA PHE A 303 7.66 12.03 0.06
C PHE A 303 6.80 12.17 -1.20
N ALA A 304 5.89 11.23 -1.47
CA ALA A 304 4.96 11.35 -2.58
C ALA A 304 4.04 12.59 -2.45
N LEU A 305 3.57 12.88 -1.23
CA LEU A 305 2.75 14.05 -0.93
C LEU A 305 3.55 15.36 -1.02
N GLN A 306 4.81 15.35 -0.56
CA GLN A 306 5.74 16.47 -0.71
C GLN A 306 6.01 16.78 -2.19
N TRP A 307 6.20 15.75 -3.01
CA TRP A 307 6.34 15.92 -4.45
C TRP A 307 5.07 16.50 -5.06
N HIS A 308 3.89 15.98 -4.69
CA HIS A 308 2.61 16.55 -5.15
C HIS A 308 2.44 18.01 -4.74
N TYR A 309 2.79 18.34 -3.49
CA TYR A 309 2.73 19.70 -2.95
C TYR A 309 3.61 20.69 -3.73
N SER A 310 4.76 20.24 -4.22
CA SER A 310 5.66 21.07 -5.03
C SER A 310 4.99 21.66 -6.28
N PHE A 311 4.02 20.94 -6.87
CA PHE A 311 3.26 21.43 -8.03
C PHE A 311 2.14 22.40 -7.65
N TYR A 312 1.74 22.41 -6.39
CA TYR A 312 0.69 23.29 -5.88
C TYR A 312 1.25 24.59 -5.28
N ALA A 313 2.49 24.60 -4.80
CA ALA A 313 3.17 25.76 -4.20
C ALA A 313 4.46 26.15 -4.96
N PRO A 314 4.33 26.92 -6.07
CA PRO A 314 5.45 27.20 -6.99
C PRO A 314 6.67 27.85 -6.32
N ALA A 315 6.46 28.69 -5.30
CA ALA A 315 7.52 29.45 -4.63
C ALA A 315 8.58 28.58 -3.93
N GLN A 316 8.23 27.35 -3.54
CA GLN A 316 9.13 26.39 -2.88
C GLN A 316 9.26 25.08 -3.68
N SER A 317 8.77 25.09 -4.92
CA SER A 317 8.54 23.87 -5.70
C SER A 317 9.80 23.07 -6.01
N THR A 318 10.89 23.76 -6.37
CA THR A 318 12.09 23.08 -6.87
C THR A 318 12.79 22.28 -5.78
N GLU A 319 12.98 22.88 -4.61
CA GLU A 319 13.66 22.21 -3.48
C GLU A 319 12.83 21.04 -2.94
N LEU A 320 11.53 21.25 -2.69
CA LEU A 320 10.64 20.20 -2.19
C LEU A 320 10.59 19.00 -3.13
N ARG A 321 10.53 19.26 -4.45
CA ARG A 321 10.56 18.22 -5.49
C ARG A 321 11.88 17.46 -5.48
N GLN A 322 13.01 18.17 -5.49
CA GLN A 322 14.33 17.56 -5.51
C GLN A 322 14.57 16.68 -4.28
N GLN A 323 14.19 17.15 -3.09
CA GLN A 323 14.29 16.38 -1.85
C GLN A 323 13.43 15.10 -1.90
N ALA A 324 12.18 15.21 -2.34
CA ALA A 324 11.30 14.05 -2.46
C ALA A 324 11.84 13.05 -3.48
N GLU A 325 12.26 13.52 -4.66
CA GLU A 325 12.85 12.68 -5.70
C GLU A 325 14.14 11.99 -5.24
N ALA A 326 15.04 12.73 -4.58
CA ALA A 326 16.26 12.19 -4.00
C ALA A 326 15.94 11.07 -3.00
N ALA A 327 14.95 11.23 -2.13
CA ALA A 327 14.56 10.21 -1.16
C ALA A 327 14.09 8.89 -1.80
N PHE A 328 13.50 8.91 -3.00
CA PHE A 328 13.19 7.70 -3.77
C PHE A 328 14.45 7.11 -4.43
N ARG A 329 15.27 7.96 -5.06
CA ARG A 329 16.46 7.54 -5.81
C ARG A 329 17.55 6.97 -4.91
N GLU A 330 17.77 7.57 -3.73
CA GLU A 330 18.68 7.05 -2.71
C GLU A 330 18.30 5.63 -2.28
N GLN A 331 17.01 5.31 -2.31
CA GLN A 331 16.48 3.98 -1.99
C GLN A 331 16.46 3.05 -3.21
N GLY A 332 17.11 3.42 -4.32
CA GLY A 332 17.27 2.57 -5.51
C GLY A 332 16.06 2.58 -6.45
N CYS A 333 15.11 3.51 -6.30
CA CYS A 333 14.03 3.65 -7.28
C CYS A 333 14.55 4.30 -8.56
N VAL A 334 14.45 3.58 -9.68
CA VAL A 334 14.97 4.02 -10.99
C VAL A 334 14.07 5.08 -11.62
N ARG A 335 12.75 4.86 -11.55
CA ARG A 335 11.70 5.73 -12.12
C ARG A 335 10.68 6.18 -11.06
N PRO A 336 11.04 7.11 -10.17
CA PRO A 336 10.11 7.61 -9.15
C PRO A 336 8.85 8.23 -9.75
N ASP A 337 8.97 8.89 -10.91
CA ASP A 337 7.87 9.47 -11.69
C ASP A 337 6.77 8.43 -12.00
N LYS A 338 7.15 7.25 -12.50
CA LYS A 338 6.21 6.16 -12.77
C LYS A 338 5.68 5.53 -11.48
N LEU A 339 6.54 5.39 -10.46
CA LEU A 339 6.16 4.79 -9.19
C LEU A 339 5.06 5.61 -8.49
N LEU A 340 5.06 6.93 -8.64
CA LEU A 340 4.03 7.81 -8.09
C LEU A 340 2.63 7.51 -8.63
N ASN A 341 2.49 6.96 -9.85
CA ASN A 341 1.18 6.52 -10.36
C ASN A 341 0.54 5.41 -9.50
N MET A 342 1.34 4.67 -8.72
CA MET A 342 0.87 3.64 -7.80
C MET A 342 0.66 4.15 -6.36
N ILE A 343 1.31 5.26 -5.98
CA ILE A 343 1.34 5.76 -4.60
C ILE A 343 0.40 6.96 -4.44
N LEU A 344 0.64 8.01 -5.23
CA LEU A 344 -0.12 9.25 -5.24
C LEU A 344 0.12 9.96 -6.60
N PRO A 345 -0.75 9.73 -7.60
CA PRO A 345 -0.52 10.24 -8.96
C PRO A 345 -0.36 11.76 -9.05
N LEU A 346 0.65 12.19 -9.81
CA LEU A 346 0.97 13.60 -10.03
C LEU A 346 0.03 14.26 -11.05
N PRO A 347 -0.27 15.57 -10.90
CA PRO A 347 -1.06 16.31 -11.86
C PRO A 347 -0.35 16.43 -13.22
N THR A 348 -1.10 16.26 -14.30
CA THR A 348 -0.61 16.11 -15.69
C THR A 348 0.21 17.27 -16.24
N GLN A 349 0.08 18.47 -15.68
CA GLN A 349 0.62 19.69 -16.28
C GLN A 349 2.16 19.82 -16.12
N PHE A 350 2.83 18.85 -15.49
CA PHE A 350 4.21 19.01 -15.05
C PHE A 350 5.10 17.74 -15.10
N VAL A 351 4.62 16.67 -15.73
CA VAL A 351 5.40 15.43 -15.98
C VAL A 351 6.06 15.50 -17.35
#